data_AF-A0A956QJB6-F1
#
_entry.id   AF-A0A956QJB6-F1
#
_cell.length_a   1.000
_cell.length_b   1.000
_cell.length_c   1.000
_cell.angle_alpha   90.00
_cell.angle_beta   90.00
_cell.angle_gamma   90.00
#
_symmetry.space_group_name_H-M   'P 1'
#
loop_
_entity.id
_entity.type
_entity.pdbx_description
1 polymer ?
#
loop_
_entity_poly.entity_id
_entity_poly.type
_entity_poly.pdbx_seq_one_letter_code
_entity_poly.pdbx_strand_id
1 'polypeptide(L)'
;MNELIYDWNTEQLPTLDWQPISLLERTLEFVPELDHPERAVEALASLGLRHLSLGAGSALLKRAAPSGMTYWVRAQQAPAGVGLLLDWRQASEKREGPTVVVIEDALRLSPDELTRALEKAAQIEAEGVCLIDPDGLAQEHGVRNLLRFCQEGLGMLGFSTRLEWWGSNACGLAQSNGLVALLSGATRLHTSFFGLGPGTGGPATELALANLRLLGALSQPLTNLKQVSQTMAEALGFSVPANYPVVGTDAFRTGTGVHAAAIVKAESKGDVELADAIYSGVPASLFGFEQIIEVGPMAGASNVIYWLTRHGHEPTQARVQAVLAAAKESDKVLSREEIENYLRGL
;
A
#
# COMPACT_ATOMS: atom_id res chain seq x y z
N MET A 1 -39.01 -1.81 -1.01
CA MET A 1 -38.27 -0.64 -0.51
C MET A 1 -36.89 -0.72 -1.13
N ASN A 2 -36.50 0.36 -1.79
CA ASN A 2 -35.60 0.38 -2.93
C ASN A 2 -34.13 0.12 -2.58
N GLU A 3 -33.49 -0.59 -3.52
CA GLU A 3 -32.08 -0.58 -3.91
C GLU A 3 -31.23 0.59 -3.39
N LEU A 4 -30.22 0.28 -2.59
CA LEU A 4 -29.01 1.08 -2.39
C LEU A 4 -27.96 0.59 -3.39
N ILE A 5 -28.08 1.05 -4.63
CA ILE A 5 -26.96 1.07 -5.57
C ILE A 5 -26.21 2.36 -5.24
N TYR A 6 -25.05 2.24 -4.60
CA TYR A 6 -24.14 3.37 -4.44
C TYR A 6 -23.63 3.76 -5.82
N ASP A 7 -24.15 4.86 -6.35
CA ASP A 7 -23.66 5.48 -7.58
C ASP A 7 -22.33 6.18 -7.27
N TRP A 8 -21.23 5.62 -7.79
CA TRP A 8 -19.87 6.18 -7.68
C TRP A 8 -19.69 7.42 -8.58
N ASN A 9 -20.64 7.72 -9.44
CA ASN A 9 -20.57 8.82 -10.40
C ASN A 9 -21.62 9.89 -10.08
N THR A 10 -21.34 10.82 -9.17
CA THR A 10 -21.76 12.25 -9.23
C THR A 10 -21.71 12.92 -7.86
N GLU A 11 -20.54 12.98 -7.22
CA GLU A 11 -20.19 14.18 -6.46
C GLU A 11 -18.76 14.50 -6.85
N GLN A 12 -18.53 15.70 -7.37
CA GLN A 12 -17.19 16.20 -7.58
C GLN A 12 -16.47 16.07 -6.24
N LEU A 13 -15.55 15.10 -6.12
CA LEU A 13 -14.55 15.11 -5.06
C LEU A 13 -14.09 16.57 -4.97
N PRO A 14 -14.12 17.21 -3.78
CA PRO A 14 -13.70 18.58 -3.66
C PRO A 14 -12.38 18.70 -4.41
N THR A 15 -12.27 19.69 -5.30
CA THR A 15 -11.04 19.99 -6.02
C THR A 15 -9.99 20.28 -4.98
N LEU A 16 -9.31 19.23 -4.54
CA LEU A 16 -8.27 19.30 -3.57
C LEU A 16 -7.11 19.93 -4.35
N ASP A 17 -6.85 21.21 -4.09
CA ASP A 17 -5.61 21.89 -4.46
C ASP A 17 -4.45 21.22 -3.72
N TRP A 18 -4.13 19.97 -4.09
CA TRP A 18 -2.98 19.22 -3.57
C TRP A 18 -1.72 19.84 -4.15
N GLN A 19 -0.98 20.59 -3.33
CA GLN A 19 0.44 20.78 -3.56
C GLN A 19 1.13 19.44 -3.27
N PRO A 20 1.88 18.83 -4.20
CA PRO A 20 2.53 17.54 -4.00
C PRO A 20 3.67 17.68 -2.99
N ILE A 21 3.33 17.62 -1.70
CA ILE A 21 4.26 17.58 -0.57
C ILE A 21 4.56 16.10 -0.30
N SER A 22 5.82 15.70 -0.53
CA SER A 22 6.53 14.50 -0.02
C SER A 22 5.64 13.37 0.55
N LEU A 23 5.03 12.55 -0.32
CA LEU A 23 3.90 11.71 0.09
C LEU A 23 4.24 10.42 0.85
N LEU A 24 5.50 10.03 1.05
CA LEU A 24 5.85 8.80 1.77
C LEU A 24 7.18 8.94 2.55
N GLU A 25 7.08 9.22 3.84
CA GLU A 25 8.21 9.11 4.77
C GLU A 25 7.79 8.19 5.91
N ARG A 26 8.48 7.05 6.08
CA ARG A 26 8.30 6.20 7.25
C ARG A 26 9.55 6.17 8.12
N THR A 27 9.31 6.21 9.41
CA THR A 27 10.20 5.66 10.43
C THR A 27 9.95 4.15 10.51
N LEU A 28 10.83 3.33 9.92
CA LEU A 28 10.88 1.88 10.12
C LEU A 28 11.42 1.60 11.52
N GLU A 29 10.55 1.54 12.53
CA GLU A 29 11.00 1.27 13.90
C GLU A 29 11.30 -0.22 14.18
N PHE A 30 10.88 -1.15 13.34
CA PHE A 30 11.11 -2.58 13.55
C PHE A 30 11.18 -3.35 12.23
N VAL A 31 12.28 -3.18 11.50
CA VAL A 31 12.73 -4.22 10.58
C VAL A 31 14.08 -4.71 11.10
N PRO A 32 14.30 -6.04 11.21
CA PRO A 32 15.64 -6.59 11.39
C PRO A 32 16.59 -6.07 10.29
N GLU A 33 17.88 -6.37 10.39
CA GLU A 33 18.85 -5.98 9.35
C GLU A 33 18.32 -6.36 7.96
N LEU A 34 18.30 -5.40 7.02
CA LEU A 34 17.92 -5.67 5.64
C LEU A 34 19.01 -6.52 5.00
N ASP A 35 18.60 -7.61 4.35
CA ASP A 35 19.49 -8.31 3.43
C ASP A 35 19.61 -7.49 2.14
N HIS A 36 20.85 -7.24 1.69
CA HIS A 36 21.16 -6.46 0.47
C HIS A 36 20.54 -5.04 0.42
N PRO A 37 20.84 -4.15 1.37
CA PRO A 37 20.17 -2.84 1.52
C PRO A 37 20.31 -1.92 0.30
N GLU A 38 21.44 -1.95 -0.40
CA GLU A 38 21.65 -1.24 -1.68
C GLU A 38 20.59 -1.57 -2.73
N ARG A 39 20.21 -2.86 -2.90
CA ARG A 39 19.18 -3.26 -3.85
C ARG A 39 17.80 -2.74 -3.45
N ALA A 40 17.49 -2.74 -2.15
CA ALA A 40 16.25 -2.17 -1.64
C ALA A 40 16.18 -0.67 -1.92
N VAL A 41 17.27 0.07 -1.70
CA VAL A 41 17.35 1.51 -1.99
C VAL A 41 17.18 1.78 -3.48
N GLU A 42 17.86 1.02 -4.35
CA GLU A 42 17.72 1.15 -5.81
C GLU A 42 16.29 0.87 -6.29
N ALA A 43 15.67 -0.20 -5.77
CA ALA A 43 14.29 -0.54 -6.08
C ALA A 43 13.34 0.60 -5.66
N LEU A 44 13.47 1.13 -4.45
CA LEU A 44 12.64 2.24 -3.97
C LEU A 44 12.86 3.52 -4.78
N ALA A 45 14.11 3.83 -5.16
CA ALA A 45 14.43 4.98 -6.00
C ALA A 45 13.76 4.88 -7.38
N SER A 46 13.59 3.66 -7.91
CA SER A 46 12.94 3.44 -9.20
C SER A 46 11.47 3.85 -9.23
N LEU A 47 10.79 3.96 -8.08
CA LEU A 47 9.41 4.47 -7.98
C LEU A 47 9.30 5.97 -8.30
N GLY A 48 10.42 6.69 -8.40
CA GLY A 48 10.41 8.13 -8.68
C GLY A 48 9.79 8.96 -7.55
N LEU A 49 9.79 8.43 -6.32
CA LEU A 49 9.32 9.14 -5.13
C LEU A 49 10.30 10.28 -4.82
N ARG A 50 9.77 11.50 -4.61
CA ARG A 50 10.59 12.69 -4.37
C ARG A 50 11.29 12.69 -3.01
N HIS A 51 10.71 11.99 -2.04
CA HIS A 51 11.21 11.91 -0.68
C HIS A 51 11.04 10.46 -0.21
N LEU A 52 12.13 9.86 0.25
CA LEU A 52 12.18 8.53 0.82
C LEU A 52 12.91 8.67 2.17
N SER A 53 12.18 8.49 3.26
CA SER A 53 12.77 8.37 4.60
C SER A 53 12.90 6.89 4.95
N LEU A 54 14.12 6.46 5.24
CA LEU A 54 14.43 5.10 5.68
C LEU A 54 14.86 5.14 7.15
N GLY A 55 14.08 4.49 8.01
CA GLY A 55 14.53 4.15 9.36
C GLY A 55 15.33 2.85 9.34
N ALA A 56 16.49 2.81 9.96
CA ALA A 56 17.15 1.53 10.24
C ALA A 56 18.11 1.67 11.41
N GLY A 57 18.28 0.57 12.14
CA GLY A 57 19.28 0.48 13.21
C GLY A 57 20.74 0.37 12.71
N SER A 58 20.99 0.25 11.40
CA SER A 58 22.32 -0.14 10.91
C SER A 58 23.17 1.02 10.39
N ALA A 59 24.49 0.90 10.59
CA ALA A 59 25.51 1.83 10.10
C ALA A 59 25.71 1.78 8.56
N LEU A 60 25.14 0.78 7.88
CA LEU A 60 25.31 0.53 6.45
C LEU A 60 24.47 1.49 5.58
N LEU A 61 23.23 1.77 6.00
CA LEU A 61 22.33 2.72 5.30
C LEU A 61 22.87 4.15 5.30
N LYS A 62 23.70 4.52 6.27
CA LYS A 62 24.43 5.81 6.28
C LYS A 62 25.51 5.91 5.19
N ARG A 63 26.00 4.78 4.67
CA ARG A 63 27.09 4.73 3.67
C ARG A 63 26.58 4.55 2.23
N ALA A 64 25.43 3.90 2.05
CA ALA A 64 24.90 3.55 0.73
C ALA A 64 23.94 4.60 0.14
N ALA A 65 23.54 5.61 0.91
CA ALA A 65 22.43 6.46 0.53
C ALA A 65 22.85 7.70 -0.29
N PRO A 66 22.12 8.06 -1.37
CA PRO A 66 22.44 9.20 -2.23
C PRO A 66 22.39 10.55 -1.50
N SER A 67 23.12 11.53 -2.01
CA SER A 67 23.03 12.93 -1.57
C SER A 67 21.61 13.48 -1.80
N GLY A 68 20.91 13.89 -0.73
CA GLY A 68 19.58 14.52 -0.80
C GLY A 68 18.46 13.87 0.03
N MET A 69 18.74 12.78 0.77
CA MET A 69 17.79 12.10 1.65
C MET A 69 17.90 12.53 3.13
N THR A 70 16.77 12.57 3.84
CA THR A 70 16.66 12.88 5.28
C THR A 70 16.60 11.59 6.10
N TYR A 71 17.32 11.51 7.24
CA TYR A 71 17.38 10.31 8.09
C TYR A 71 17.01 10.61 9.54
N TRP A 72 16.39 9.63 10.20
CA TRP A 72 16.02 9.69 11.62
C TRP A 72 16.80 8.66 12.46
N VAL A 73 17.33 9.07 13.62
CA VAL A 73 18.02 8.19 14.58
C VAL A 73 17.39 8.32 15.96
N ARG A 74 16.85 7.21 16.49
CA ARG A 74 16.19 7.13 17.81
C ARG A 74 17.18 7.30 18.96
N ALA A 75 16.80 8.06 19.98
CA ALA A 75 17.49 8.10 21.28
C ALA A 75 16.92 7.00 22.19
N GLN A 76 17.77 6.26 22.88
CA GLN A 76 17.37 5.24 23.85
C GLN A 76 16.88 5.89 25.15
N GLN A 77 15.78 5.35 25.71
CA GLN A 77 15.20 5.56 27.04
C GLN A 77 14.02 6.56 27.15
N ALA A 78 12.81 6.04 27.41
CA ALA A 78 11.69 6.77 28.03
C ALA A 78 10.72 5.80 28.75
N PRO A 79 10.04 6.20 29.85
CA PRO A 79 9.12 5.34 30.61
C PRO A 79 7.70 5.29 30.02
N ALA A 80 6.92 4.27 30.39
CA ALA A 80 5.61 3.96 29.82
C ALA A 80 4.45 4.83 30.36
N GLY A 81 3.47 5.14 29.49
CA GLY A 81 2.11 5.57 29.89
C GLY A 81 1.70 7.01 29.58
N VAL A 82 2.62 7.85 29.10
CA VAL A 82 2.32 9.13 28.46
C VAL A 82 3.24 9.17 27.26
N GLY A 83 2.72 8.81 26.09
CA GLY A 83 3.55 8.65 24.92
C GLY A 83 4.10 9.98 24.44
N LEU A 84 5.31 10.26 24.92
CA LEU A 84 6.32 11.13 24.35
C LEU A 84 5.77 12.36 23.62
N LEU A 85 5.45 13.39 24.42
CA LEU A 85 5.70 14.76 24.00
C LEU A 85 7.22 14.90 23.83
N LEU A 86 7.73 14.43 22.69
CA LEU A 86 9.14 14.57 22.30
C LEU A 86 9.38 16.04 22.01
N ASP A 87 9.74 16.79 23.05
CA ASP A 87 10.48 18.03 22.85
C ASP A 87 11.90 17.65 22.39
N TRP A 88 12.05 17.39 21.09
CA TRP A 88 13.34 17.09 20.47
C TRP A 88 14.36 18.21 20.69
N ARG A 89 13.93 19.45 21.04
CA ARG A 89 14.85 20.53 21.40
C ARG A 89 15.48 20.32 22.78
N GLN A 90 14.81 19.70 23.75
CA GLN A 90 15.42 19.37 25.06
C GLN A 90 16.37 18.17 24.98
N ALA A 91 16.08 17.19 24.12
CA ALA A 91 16.97 16.03 23.92
C ALA A 91 18.20 16.34 23.04
N SER A 92 18.25 17.53 22.45
CA SER A 92 19.27 17.88 21.48
C SER A 92 19.51 19.39 21.48
N GLU A 93 20.38 19.85 22.39
CA GLU A 93 21.07 21.15 22.27
C GLU A 93 21.99 21.21 21.03
N LYS A 94 22.03 20.17 20.17
CA LYS A 94 23.08 19.98 19.14
C LYS A 94 22.66 19.41 17.77
N ARG A 95 21.38 19.31 17.40
CA ARG A 95 20.99 18.78 16.07
C ARG A 95 20.20 19.79 15.25
N GLU A 96 20.73 20.06 14.06
CA GLU A 96 20.02 20.65 12.93
C GLU A 96 19.10 19.57 12.32
N GLY A 97 17.80 19.82 12.25
CA GLY A 97 16.85 18.90 11.61
C GLY A 97 15.39 19.24 11.91
N PRO A 98 14.45 18.71 11.08
CA PRO A 98 13.03 18.99 11.25
C PRO A 98 12.50 18.43 12.56
N THR A 99 11.65 19.19 13.25
CA THR A 99 11.04 18.77 14.52
C THR A 99 9.61 18.30 14.28
N VAL A 100 9.29 17.06 14.62
CA VAL A 100 7.92 16.52 14.59
C VAL A 100 7.49 16.19 16.02
N VAL A 101 6.36 16.73 16.45
CA VAL A 101 5.71 16.34 17.71
C VAL A 101 4.89 15.09 17.46
N VAL A 102 5.15 14.04 18.22
CA VAL A 102 4.36 12.81 18.17
C VAL A 102 3.36 12.85 19.31
N ILE A 103 2.08 12.65 18.99
CA ILE A 103 1.01 12.49 19.98
C ILE A 103 0.62 11.02 19.92
N GLU A 104 1.22 10.24 20.83
CA GLU A 104 0.83 8.85 20.99
C GLU A 104 -0.58 8.77 21.53
N ASP A 105 -1.32 7.76 21.07
CA ASP A 105 -2.65 7.45 21.60
C ASP A 105 -3.65 8.60 21.52
N ALA A 106 -3.57 9.37 20.43
CA ALA A 106 -4.27 10.64 20.26
C ALA A 106 -5.80 10.53 20.38
N LEU A 107 -6.37 9.36 20.11
CA LEU A 107 -7.82 9.10 20.18
C LEU A 107 -8.37 8.97 21.59
N ARG A 108 -7.53 8.70 22.59
CA ARG A 108 -7.95 8.55 23.99
C ARG A 108 -7.65 9.78 24.84
N LEU A 109 -6.97 10.78 24.26
CA LEU A 109 -6.72 12.05 24.93
C LEU A 109 -7.99 12.91 25.01
N SER A 110 -8.14 13.62 26.12
CA SER A 110 -9.17 14.65 26.25
C SER A 110 -8.89 15.85 25.35
N PRO A 111 -9.91 16.66 24.99
CA PRO A 111 -9.70 17.89 24.23
C PRO A 111 -8.67 18.86 24.86
N ASP A 112 -8.62 18.95 26.20
CA ASP A 112 -7.67 19.80 26.92
C ASP A 112 -6.23 19.26 26.85
N GLU A 113 -6.05 17.94 26.82
CA GLU A 113 -4.74 17.31 26.63
C GLU A 113 -4.24 17.50 25.20
N LEU A 114 -5.11 17.29 24.20
CA LEU A 114 -4.78 17.55 22.80
C LEU A 114 -4.44 19.02 22.57
N THR A 115 -5.22 19.95 23.12
CA THR A 115 -4.97 21.40 22.99
C THR A 115 -3.58 21.76 23.54
N ARG A 116 -3.23 21.27 24.74
CA ARG A 116 -1.89 21.49 25.32
C ARG A 116 -0.77 20.92 24.46
N ALA A 117 -0.98 19.77 23.82
CA ALA A 117 0.00 19.20 22.90
C ALA A 117 0.18 20.09 21.64
N LEU A 118 -0.92 20.63 21.09
CA LEU A 118 -0.88 21.55 19.93
C LEU A 118 -0.24 22.89 20.29
N GLU A 119 -0.55 23.46 21.45
CA GLU A 119 0.11 24.67 21.99
C GLU A 119 1.61 24.47 22.09
N LYS A 120 2.03 23.32 22.61
CA LYS A 120 3.46 22.99 22.71
C LYS A 120 4.10 22.82 21.35
N ALA A 121 3.40 22.19 20.38
CA ALA A 121 3.87 22.10 19.00
C ALA A 121 4.06 23.49 18.37
N ALA A 122 3.15 24.43 18.61
CA ALA A 122 3.26 25.82 18.16
C ALA A 122 4.43 26.56 18.84
N GLN A 123 4.59 26.42 20.16
CA GLN A 123 5.66 27.06 20.93
C GLN A 123 7.06 26.65 20.47
N ILE A 124 7.23 25.39 20.06
CA ILE A 124 8.51 24.89 19.56
C ILE A 124 8.62 25.00 18.03
N GLU A 125 7.62 25.59 17.37
CA GLU A 125 7.53 25.72 15.91
C GLU A 125 7.77 24.39 15.20
N ALA A 126 7.10 23.34 15.66
CA ALA A 126 7.24 22.00 15.11
C ALA A 126 6.85 21.99 13.61
N GLU A 127 7.65 21.36 12.77
CA GLU A 127 7.35 21.21 11.35
C GLU A 127 6.30 20.14 11.03
N GLY A 128 5.95 19.32 12.01
CA GLY A 128 4.81 18.41 11.91
C GLY A 128 4.27 17.98 13.26
N VAL A 129 3.02 17.53 13.25
CA VAL A 129 2.36 16.83 14.35
C VAL A 129 1.88 15.47 13.85
N CYS A 130 2.43 14.40 14.40
CA CYS A 130 2.07 13.02 14.07
C CYS A 130 1.08 12.47 15.09
N LEU A 131 -0.11 12.12 14.62
CA LEU A 131 -1.18 11.53 15.39
C LEU A 131 -1.12 10.01 15.26
N ILE A 132 -1.07 9.32 16.40
CA ILE A 132 -0.92 7.87 16.45
C ILE A 132 -2.16 7.20 17.06
N ASP A 133 -2.69 6.19 16.35
CA ASP A 133 -3.64 5.20 16.86
C ASP A 133 -2.91 3.87 17.13
N PRO A 134 -2.30 3.67 18.30
CA PRO A 134 -1.45 2.51 18.56
C PRO A 134 -2.26 1.21 18.70
N ASP A 135 -3.53 1.31 19.07
CA ASP A 135 -4.41 0.15 19.29
C ASP A 135 -5.20 -0.21 18.02
N GLY A 136 -5.24 0.66 17.01
CA GLY A 136 -5.89 0.37 15.73
C GLY A 136 -7.42 0.33 15.83
N LEU A 137 -7.99 1.07 16.79
CA LEU A 137 -9.41 1.07 17.12
C LEU A 137 -10.17 2.24 16.50
N ALA A 138 -9.47 3.20 15.86
CA ALA A 138 -10.11 4.34 15.26
C ALA A 138 -11.15 3.89 14.24
N GLN A 139 -12.33 4.50 14.32
CA GLN A 139 -13.30 4.46 13.24
C GLN A 139 -13.08 5.66 12.32
N GLU A 140 -13.54 5.57 11.08
CA GLU A 140 -13.40 6.63 10.08
C GLU A 140 -13.78 8.02 10.63
N HIS A 141 -14.95 8.13 11.28
CA HIS A 141 -15.41 9.39 11.85
C HIS A 141 -14.51 9.90 12.98
N GLY A 142 -13.91 8.99 13.77
CA GLY A 142 -12.95 9.34 14.81
C GLY A 142 -11.68 9.95 14.23
N VAL A 143 -11.15 9.37 13.15
CA VAL A 143 -10.01 9.92 12.41
C VAL A 143 -10.34 11.31 11.86
N ARG A 144 -11.49 11.45 11.16
CA ARG A 144 -11.93 12.74 10.59
C ARG A 144 -12.07 13.83 11.65
N ASN A 145 -12.67 13.50 12.80
CA ASN A 145 -12.91 14.45 13.87
C ASN A 145 -11.60 14.86 14.56
N LEU A 146 -10.71 13.91 14.82
CA LEU A 146 -9.41 14.18 15.44
C LEU A 146 -8.54 15.07 14.54
N LEU A 147 -8.44 14.75 13.25
CA LEU A 147 -7.67 15.57 12.31
C LEU A 147 -8.23 17.00 12.23
N ARG A 148 -9.55 17.14 12.13
CA ARG A 148 -10.22 18.44 12.11
C ARG A 148 -9.98 19.24 13.40
N PHE A 149 -10.12 18.60 14.55
CA PHE A 149 -9.85 19.22 15.85
C PHE A 149 -8.41 19.77 15.90
N CYS A 150 -7.44 18.98 15.45
CA CYS A 150 -6.05 19.42 15.39
C CYS A 150 -5.82 20.57 14.40
N GLN A 151 -6.43 20.51 13.21
CA GLN A 151 -6.33 21.60 12.21
C GLN A 151 -6.92 22.90 12.73
N GLU A 152 -8.13 22.86 13.28
CA GLU A 152 -8.81 24.03 13.83
C GLU A 152 -8.05 24.59 15.04
N GLY A 153 -7.58 23.73 15.94
CA GLY A 153 -6.80 24.12 17.12
C GLY A 153 -5.49 24.82 16.74
N LEU A 154 -4.74 24.28 15.78
CA LEU A 154 -3.53 24.92 15.26
C LEU A 154 -3.86 26.27 14.59
N GLY A 155 -4.94 26.34 13.82
CA GLY A 155 -5.43 27.57 13.20
C GLY A 155 -5.79 28.66 14.21
N MET A 156 -6.43 28.29 15.32
CA MET A 156 -6.75 29.23 16.42
C MET A 156 -5.49 29.76 17.12
N LEU A 157 -4.41 28.98 17.15
CA LEU A 157 -3.10 29.41 17.64
C LEU A 157 -2.33 30.28 16.64
N GLY A 158 -2.88 30.53 15.45
CA GLY A 158 -2.18 31.23 14.36
C GLY A 158 -0.98 30.44 13.83
N PHE A 159 -0.96 29.12 14.04
CA PHE A 159 0.15 28.25 13.69
C PHE A 159 -0.27 27.24 12.63
N SER A 160 0.57 27.05 11.61
CA SER A 160 0.31 26.10 10.53
C SER A 160 1.49 25.15 10.39
N THR A 161 1.21 23.86 10.42
CA THR A 161 2.23 22.81 10.32
C THR A 161 1.64 21.56 9.67
N ARG A 162 2.49 20.61 9.27
CA ARG A 162 2.05 19.34 8.68
C ARG A 162 1.31 18.51 9.73
N LEU A 163 0.17 17.93 9.34
CA LEU A 163 -0.42 16.84 10.11
C LEU A 163 -0.04 15.51 9.49
N GLU A 164 0.34 14.57 10.34
CA GLU A 164 0.78 13.24 9.96
C GLU A 164 -0.03 12.17 10.69
N TRP A 165 -0.19 11.00 10.09
CA TRP A 165 -0.98 9.90 10.66
C TRP A 165 -0.23 8.57 10.64
N TRP A 166 -0.34 7.83 11.74
CA TRP A 166 -0.05 6.40 11.78
C TRP A 166 -1.11 5.68 12.63
N GLY A 167 -1.50 4.48 12.23
CA GLY A 167 -2.42 3.66 13.01
C GLY A 167 -2.11 2.19 12.89
N SER A 168 -2.28 1.45 13.99
CA SER A 168 -2.12 0.01 14.04
C SER A 168 -3.21 -0.71 13.26
N ASN A 169 -2.89 -1.89 12.75
CA ASN A 169 -3.80 -2.71 11.96
C ASN A 169 -4.53 -3.79 12.80
N ALA A 170 -4.65 -3.60 14.11
CA ALA A 170 -5.20 -4.62 15.02
C ALA A 170 -6.60 -5.10 14.61
N CYS A 171 -7.44 -4.18 14.13
CA CYS A 171 -8.79 -4.47 13.63
C CYS A 171 -8.89 -4.48 12.09
N GLY A 172 -7.77 -4.47 11.37
CA GLY A 172 -7.77 -4.44 9.90
C GLY A 172 -8.12 -3.07 9.27
N LEU A 173 -8.13 -1.99 10.05
CA LEU A 173 -8.55 -0.66 9.60
C LEU A 173 -7.41 0.29 9.25
N ALA A 174 -6.13 -0.09 9.46
CA ALA A 174 -5.01 0.84 9.33
C ALA A 174 -4.92 1.48 7.95
N GLN A 175 -5.08 0.68 6.89
CA GLN A 175 -5.01 1.18 5.52
C GLN A 175 -6.14 2.16 5.20
N SER A 176 -7.38 1.81 5.57
CA SER A 176 -8.56 2.66 5.34
C SER A 176 -8.45 3.96 6.14
N ASN A 177 -8.14 3.88 7.44
CA ASN A 177 -7.97 5.03 8.31
C ASN A 177 -6.82 5.94 7.84
N GLY A 178 -5.75 5.36 7.31
CA GLY A 178 -4.66 6.13 6.70
C GLY A 178 -5.12 6.97 5.50
N LEU A 179 -5.93 6.40 4.61
CA LEU A 179 -6.52 7.14 3.48
C LEU A 179 -7.52 8.19 3.97
N VAL A 180 -8.35 7.86 4.95
CA VAL A 180 -9.27 8.83 5.58
C VAL A 180 -8.51 10.00 6.18
N ALA A 181 -7.38 9.77 6.86
CA ALA A 181 -6.55 10.82 7.41
C ALA A 181 -6.05 11.76 6.30
N LEU A 182 -5.53 11.22 5.21
CA LEU A 182 -5.10 12.01 4.04
C LEU A 182 -6.26 12.82 3.45
N LEU A 183 -7.43 12.21 3.25
CA LEU A 183 -8.64 12.88 2.77
C LEU A 183 -9.18 13.93 3.76
N SER A 184 -8.77 13.86 5.03
CA SER A 184 -9.12 14.81 6.08
C SER A 184 -8.05 15.88 6.29
N GLY A 185 -7.08 15.99 5.38
CA GLY A 185 -6.04 17.02 5.39
C GLY A 185 -4.78 16.65 6.19
N ALA A 186 -4.59 15.38 6.55
CA ALA A 186 -3.25 14.91 6.85
C ALA A 186 -2.40 15.02 5.58
N THR A 187 -1.21 15.61 5.71
CA THR A 187 -0.27 15.78 4.60
C THR A 187 0.74 14.64 4.51
N ARG A 188 0.76 13.74 5.50
CA ARG A 188 1.67 12.60 5.54
C ARG A 188 1.01 11.37 6.16
N LEU A 189 1.17 10.23 5.50
CA LEU A 189 0.82 8.92 6.02
C LEU A 189 2.10 8.12 6.27
N HIS A 190 2.24 7.59 7.48
CA HIS A 190 3.33 6.69 7.83
C HIS A 190 2.95 5.27 7.43
N THR A 191 3.74 4.63 6.56
CA THR A 191 3.44 3.31 5.98
C THR A 191 4.62 2.37 5.99
N SER A 192 4.34 1.08 5.98
CA SER A 192 5.31 -0.01 5.95
C SER A 192 5.21 -0.83 4.68
N PHE A 193 6.30 -1.33 4.09
CA PHE A 193 6.10 -2.41 3.11
C PHE A 193 5.42 -3.62 3.78
N PHE A 194 4.36 -4.11 3.15
CA PHE A 194 3.50 -5.18 3.65
C PHE A 194 2.80 -4.90 4.99
N GLY A 195 2.78 -3.64 5.43
CA GLY A 195 2.20 -3.28 6.72
C GLY A 195 3.07 -3.65 7.93
N LEU A 196 4.26 -4.25 7.75
CA LEU A 196 5.09 -4.76 8.86
C LEU A 196 5.37 -3.74 9.97
N GLY A 197 5.28 -4.15 11.23
CA GLY A 197 5.56 -3.30 12.38
C GLY A 197 5.16 -3.99 13.69
N PRO A 198 5.12 -3.25 14.81
CA PRO A 198 4.66 -3.78 16.09
C PRO A 198 3.24 -4.38 15.97
N GLY A 199 2.99 -5.47 16.70
CA GLY A 199 1.69 -6.15 16.69
C GLY A 199 1.32 -6.68 15.31
N THR A 200 0.14 -6.31 14.80
CA THR A 200 -0.33 -6.66 13.45
C THR A 200 0.14 -5.66 12.39
N GLY A 201 1.02 -4.72 12.75
CA GLY A 201 1.56 -3.73 11.83
C GLY A 201 0.68 -2.50 11.66
N GLY A 202 0.83 -1.81 10.53
CA GLY A 202 0.09 -0.58 10.20
C GLY A 202 -0.26 -0.50 8.71
N PRO A 203 -0.40 0.72 8.15
CA PRO A 203 -0.74 0.89 6.73
C PRO A 203 0.40 0.37 5.85
N ALA A 204 0.05 -0.27 4.73
CA ALA A 204 1.01 -0.84 3.81
C ALA A 204 1.42 0.17 2.72
N THR A 205 2.72 0.29 2.44
CA THR A 205 3.29 1.29 1.51
C THR A 205 2.80 1.06 0.10
N GLU A 206 2.91 -0.17 -0.40
CA GLU A 206 2.47 -0.56 -1.73
C GLU A 206 0.96 -0.38 -1.93
N LEU A 207 0.16 -0.62 -0.88
CA LEU A 207 -1.29 -0.38 -0.93
C LEU A 207 -1.63 1.10 -0.85
N ALA A 208 -0.91 1.89 -0.05
CA ALA A 208 -1.07 3.34 0.00
C ALA A 208 -0.73 3.95 -1.36
N LEU A 209 0.40 3.56 -1.97
CA LEU A 209 0.78 3.95 -3.33
C LEU A 209 -0.29 3.60 -4.36
N ALA A 210 -0.79 2.36 -4.34
CA ALA A 210 -1.81 1.92 -5.28
C ALA A 210 -3.11 2.73 -5.13
N ASN A 211 -3.58 2.94 -3.90
CA ASN A 211 -4.77 3.75 -3.65
C ASN A 211 -4.58 5.22 -4.06
N LEU A 212 -3.43 5.82 -3.76
CA LEU A 212 -3.13 7.20 -4.14
C LEU A 212 -3.03 7.35 -5.66
N ARG A 213 -2.53 6.33 -6.37
CA ARG A 213 -2.54 6.29 -7.83
C ARG A 213 -3.97 6.22 -8.38
N LEU A 214 -4.83 5.39 -7.80
CA LEU A 214 -6.23 5.23 -8.21
C LEU A 214 -7.08 6.46 -7.90
N LEU A 215 -6.78 7.16 -6.80
CA LEU A 215 -7.40 8.44 -6.44
C LEU A 215 -6.92 9.62 -7.28
N GLY A 216 -5.93 9.41 -8.16
CA GLY A 216 -5.31 10.49 -8.95
C GLY A 216 -4.39 11.42 -8.15
N ALA A 217 -4.13 11.12 -6.88
CA ALA A 217 -3.23 11.87 -6.00
C ALA A 217 -1.74 11.59 -6.28
N LEU A 218 -1.44 10.47 -6.94
CA LEU A 218 -0.09 10.11 -7.40
C LEU A 218 -0.04 10.09 -8.93
N SER A 219 0.77 10.97 -9.51
CA SER A 219 0.97 11.05 -10.97
C SER A 219 1.99 10.06 -11.51
N GLN A 220 2.90 9.58 -10.65
CA GLN A 220 3.97 8.66 -11.02
C GLN A 220 3.39 7.31 -11.46
N PRO A 221 3.90 6.71 -12.55
CA PRO A 221 3.54 5.35 -12.91
C PRO A 221 4.05 4.39 -11.83
N LEU A 222 3.26 3.37 -11.53
CA LEU A 222 3.61 2.30 -10.59
C LEU A 222 3.91 0.98 -11.32
N THR A 223 4.30 1.04 -12.59
CA THR A 223 4.55 -0.13 -13.46
C THR A 223 5.71 -1.01 -12.99
N ASN A 224 6.52 -0.55 -12.05
CA ASN A 224 7.60 -1.29 -11.39
C ASN A 224 7.21 -1.79 -9.99
N LEU A 225 5.98 -1.55 -9.52
CA LEU A 225 5.54 -1.92 -8.16
C LEU A 225 5.70 -3.42 -7.91
N LYS A 226 5.40 -4.27 -8.90
CA LYS A 226 5.68 -5.72 -8.84
C LYS A 226 7.12 -6.02 -8.44
N GLN A 227 8.09 -5.46 -9.17
CA GLN A 227 9.50 -5.70 -8.94
C GLN A 227 9.95 -5.14 -7.59
N VAL A 228 9.50 -3.93 -7.25
CA VAL A 228 9.85 -3.29 -5.98
C VAL A 228 9.32 -4.11 -4.79
N SER A 229 8.07 -4.56 -4.85
CA SER A 229 7.50 -5.42 -3.82
C SER A 229 8.24 -6.75 -3.73
N GLN A 230 8.65 -7.37 -4.84
CA GLN A 230 9.48 -8.59 -4.78
C GLN A 230 10.83 -8.34 -4.10
N THR A 231 11.54 -7.28 -4.48
CA THR A 231 12.82 -6.90 -3.85
C THR A 231 12.65 -6.61 -2.37
N MET A 232 11.57 -5.91 -1.99
CA MET A 232 11.28 -5.64 -0.57
C MET A 232 10.93 -6.92 0.18
N ALA A 233 10.16 -7.84 -0.40
CA ALA A 233 9.83 -9.13 0.21
C ALA A 233 11.10 -9.93 0.50
N GLU A 234 12.02 -10.01 -0.47
CA GLU A 234 13.32 -10.66 -0.31
C GLU A 234 14.17 -9.98 0.78
N ALA A 235 14.34 -8.66 0.71
CA ALA A 235 15.15 -7.90 1.67
C ALA A 235 14.61 -7.95 3.11
N LEU A 236 13.30 -8.15 3.27
CA LEU A 236 12.60 -8.25 4.55
C LEU A 236 12.45 -9.69 5.04
N GLY A 237 12.83 -10.70 4.23
CA GLY A 237 12.53 -12.11 4.51
C GLY A 237 11.02 -12.40 4.63
N PHE A 238 10.18 -11.61 3.97
CA PHE A 238 8.73 -11.68 4.08
C PHE A 238 8.13 -12.52 2.95
N SER A 239 7.34 -13.54 3.31
CA SER A 239 6.59 -14.33 2.34
C SER A 239 5.24 -13.66 2.06
N VAL A 240 5.09 -13.09 0.85
CA VAL A 240 3.86 -12.42 0.44
C VAL A 240 2.75 -13.46 0.25
N PRO A 241 1.61 -13.37 0.96
CA PRO A 241 0.48 -14.26 0.74
C PRO A 241 -0.01 -14.22 -0.71
N ALA A 242 -0.41 -15.37 -1.26
CA ALA A 242 -0.87 -15.45 -2.64
C ALA A 242 -2.06 -14.51 -2.92
N ASN A 243 -2.97 -14.40 -1.95
CA ASN A 243 -4.14 -13.52 -2.00
C ASN A 243 -3.87 -12.09 -1.48
N TYR A 244 -2.61 -11.69 -1.30
CA TYR A 244 -2.29 -10.33 -0.86
C TYR A 244 -2.78 -9.30 -1.90
N PRO A 245 -3.44 -8.20 -1.49
CA PRO A 245 -3.99 -7.24 -2.44
C PRO A 245 -2.91 -6.62 -3.33
N VAL A 246 -3.22 -6.46 -4.63
CA VAL A 246 -2.34 -5.88 -5.67
C VAL A 246 -1.08 -6.70 -5.96
N VAL A 247 -0.27 -7.07 -4.96
CA VAL A 247 1.06 -7.65 -5.19
C VAL A 247 1.14 -9.17 -4.97
N GLY A 248 0.06 -9.78 -4.49
CA GLY A 248 -0.06 -11.24 -4.36
C GLY A 248 -0.15 -11.94 -5.71
N THR A 249 0.35 -13.18 -5.80
CA THR A 249 0.36 -13.95 -7.04
C THR A 249 -1.03 -14.26 -7.60
N ASP A 250 -2.06 -14.25 -6.75
CA ASP A 250 -3.44 -14.50 -7.14
C ASP A 250 -4.24 -13.20 -7.40
N ALA A 251 -3.66 -12.01 -7.16
CA ALA A 251 -4.36 -10.73 -7.29
C ALA A 251 -4.91 -10.46 -8.71
N PHE A 252 -4.24 -10.99 -9.73
CA PHE A 252 -4.59 -10.84 -11.15
C PHE A 252 -4.74 -12.18 -11.87
N ARG A 253 -5.02 -13.25 -11.12
CA ARG A 253 -5.16 -14.61 -11.63
C ARG A 253 -6.61 -15.06 -11.62
N THR A 254 -7.06 -15.71 -12.69
CA THR A 254 -8.39 -16.35 -12.72
C THR A 254 -8.33 -17.77 -13.29
N GLY A 255 -9.03 -18.69 -12.62
CA GLY A 255 -9.27 -20.06 -13.12
C GLY A 255 -10.72 -20.31 -13.53
N THR A 256 -11.59 -19.30 -13.43
CA THR A 256 -13.04 -19.47 -13.64
C THR A 256 -13.43 -19.25 -15.10
N GLY A 257 -14.20 -20.18 -15.66
CA GLY A 257 -14.65 -20.16 -17.06
C GLY A 257 -15.31 -18.86 -17.51
N VAL A 258 -16.23 -18.33 -16.69
CA VAL A 258 -16.95 -17.10 -17.01
C VAL A 258 -16.06 -15.85 -17.00
N HIS A 259 -15.04 -15.82 -16.13
CA HIS A 259 -14.09 -14.70 -16.07
C HIS A 259 -13.17 -14.72 -17.29
N ALA A 260 -12.58 -15.88 -17.56
CA ALA A 260 -11.71 -16.08 -18.73
C ALA A 260 -12.42 -15.74 -20.04
N ALA A 261 -13.67 -16.19 -20.21
CA ALA A 261 -14.44 -15.90 -21.42
C ALA A 261 -14.63 -14.40 -21.66
N ALA A 262 -14.84 -13.60 -20.61
CA ALA A 262 -15.01 -12.15 -20.78
C ALA A 262 -13.69 -11.44 -21.08
N ILE A 263 -12.59 -11.82 -20.42
CA ILE A 263 -11.25 -11.27 -20.68
C ILE A 263 -10.86 -11.57 -22.14
N VAL A 264 -10.96 -12.84 -22.57
CA VAL A 264 -10.67 -13.25 -23.95
C VAL A 264 -11.54 -12.52 -24.97
N LYS A 265 -12.83 -12.31 -24.65
CA LYS A 265 -13.74 -11.56 -25.52
C LYS A 265 -13.35 -10.10 -25.65
N ALA A 266 -12.96 -9.45 -24.56
CA ALA A 266 -12.45 -8.07 -24.58
C ALA A 266 -11.17 -7.98 -25.42
N GLU A 267 -10.19 -8.87 -25.20
CA GLU A 267 -8.96 -8.93 -25.99
C GLU A 267 -9.25 -9.13 -27.49
N SER A 268 -10.12 -10.07 -27.85
CA SER A 268 -10.47 -10.35 -29.26
C SER A 268 -11.14 -9.18 -29.98
N LYS A 269 -11.72 -8.24 -29.22
CA LYS A 269 -12.32 -7.00 -29.74
C LYS A 269 -11.33 -5.84 -29.77
N GLY A 270 -10.10 -6.04 -29.31
CA GLY A 270 -9.08 -5.01 -29.20
C GLY A 270 -9.27 -4.06 -28.01
N ASP A 271 -10.15 -4.39 -27.06
CA ASP A 271 -10.42 -3.57 -25.87
C ASP A 271 -9.49 -3.98 -24.71
N VAL A 272 -8.26 -3.49 -24.76
CA VAL A 272 -7.18 -3.85 -23.83
C VAL A 272 -7.46 -3.35 -22.41
N GLU A 273 -8.03 -2.15 -22.28
CA GLU A 273 -8.37 -1.58 -20.98
C GLU A 273 -9.47 -2.39 -20.29
N LEU A 274 -10.51 -2.77 -21.04
CA LEU A 274 -11.56 -3.64 -20.50
C LEU A 274 -11.01 -5.03 -20.16
N ALA A 275 -10.15 -5.60 -21.01
CA ALA A 275 -9.54 -6.90 -20.73
C ALA A 275 -8.75 -6.90 -19.41
N ASP A 276 -8.09 -5.79 -19.08
CA ASP A 276 -7.30 -5.65 -17.86
C ASP A 276 -8.14 -5.36 -16.60
N ALA A 277 -9.37 -4.85 -16.75
CA ALA A 277 -10.21 -4.42 -15.63
C ALA A 277 -11.51 -5.23 -15.41
N ILE A 278 -12.02 -5.94 -16.41
CA ILE A 278 -13.39 -6.53 -16.39
C ILE A 278 -13.66 -7.50 -15.23
N TYR A 279 -12.63 -8.20 -14.76
CA TYR A 279 -12.70 -9.11 -13.61
C TYR A 279 -11.54 -8.91 -12.63
N SER A 280 -10.96 -7.71 -12.63
CA SER A 280 -9.97 -7.31 -11.64
C SER A 280 -10.45 -6.06 -10.91
N GLY A 281 -10.26 -6.02 -9.58
CA GLY A 281 -10.65 -4.85 -8.79
C GLY A 281 -9.89 -3.58 -9.19
N VAL A 282 -8.71 -3.74 -9.79
CA VAL A 282 -7.85 -2.67 -10.32
C VAL A 282 -7.11 -3.20 -11.56
N PRO A 283 -6.80 -2.38 -12.58
CA PRO A 283 -6.05 -2.85 -13.75
C PRO A 283 -4.64 -3.33 -13.38
N ALA A 284 -4.25 -4.54 -13.83
CA ALA A 284 -2.95 -5.13 -13.49
C ALA A 284 -1.78 -4.35 -14.08
N SER A 285 -1.97 -3.84 -15.30
CA SER A 285 -0.94 -3.10 -16.04
C SER A 285 -0.49 -1.82 -15.33
N LEU A 286 -1.35 -1.21 -14.51
CA LEU A 286 -1.01 -0.02 -13.72
C LEU A 286 0.10 -0.29 -12.68
N PHE A 287 0.26 -1.55 -12.26
CA PHE A 287 1.16 -1.94 -11.18
C PHE A 287 2.31 -2.85 -11.64
N GLY A 288 2.47 -3.05 -12.96
CA GLY A 288 3.50 -3.92 -13.53
C GLY A 288 3.12 -5.40 -13.55
N PHE A 289 1.83 -5.69 -13.46
CA PHE A 289 1.29 -7.05 -13.54
C PHE A 289 0.53 -7.25 -14.85
N GLU A 290 0.15 -8.49 -15.10
CA GLU A 290 -0.66 -8.92 -16.24
C GLU A 290 -1.78 -9.84 -15.76
N GLN A 291 -2.87 -9.91 -16.53
CA GLN A 291 -3.94 -10.87 -16.26
C GLN A 291 -3.46 -12.29 -16.60
N ILE A 292 -3.60 -13.20 -15.64
CA ILE A 292 -3.23 -14.61 -15.78
C ILE A 292 -4.51 -15.44 -15.83
N ILE A 293 -4.70 -16.21 -16.90
CA ILE A 293 -5.80 -17.17 -17.03
C ILE A 293 -5.22 -18.58 -16.89
N GLU A 294 -5.65 -19.26 -15.83
CA GLU A 294 -5.24 -20.62 -15.49
C GLU A 294 -6.30 -21.64 -15.92
N VAL A 295 -5.89 -22.91 -15.97
CA VAL A 295 -6.76 -24.04 -16.28
C VAL A 295 -6.89 -24.93 -15.04
N GLY A 296 -8.09 -25.01 -14.47
CA GLY A 296 -8.40 -25.84 -13.31
C GLY A 296 -9.84 -26.33 -13.30
N PRO A 297 -10.38 -26.79 -12.16
CA PRO A 297 -11.67 -27.48 -12.10
C PRO A 297 -12.85 -26.60 -12.55
N MET A 298 -12.72 -25.29 -12.33
CA MET A 298 -13.71 -24.28 -12.71
C MET A 298 -13.51 -23.73 -14.12
N ALA A 299 -12.53 -24.22 -14.88
CA ALA A 299 -12.23 -23.74 -16.23
C ALA A 299 -13.35 -24.05 -17.23
N GLY A 300 -13.50 -23.17 -18.23
CA GLY A 300 -14.25 -23.44 -19.45
C GLY A 300 -13.32 -23.61 -20.65
N ALA A 301 -13.90 -23.86 -21.83
CA ALA A 301 -13.13 -23.97 -23.07
C ALA A 301 -12.29 -22.71 -23.35
N SER A 302 -12.80 -21.52 -23.00
CA SER A 302 -12.07 -20.25 -23.16
C SER A 302 -10.75 -20.20 -22.39
N ASN A 303 -10.66 -20.78 -21.18
CA ASN A 303 -9.40 -20.86 -20.44
C ASN A 303 -8.37 -21.68 -21.22
N VAL A 304 -8.78 -22.86 -21.71
CA VAL A 304 -7.90 -23.78 -22.42
C VAL A 304 -7.45 -23.18 -23.74
N ILE A 305 -8.35 -22.57 -24.50
CA ILE A 305 -8.03 -21.89 -25.76
C ILE A 305 -7.01 -20.77 -25.52
N TYR A 306 -7.25 -19.94 -24.49
CA TYR A 306 -6.33 -18.87 -24.12
C TYR A 306 -4.96 -19.42 -23.75
N TRP A 307 -4.93 -20.42 -22.85
CA TRP A 307 -3.70 -21.03 -22.38
C TRP A 307 -2.89 -21.63 -23.54
N LEU A 308 -3.52 -22.42 -24.42
CA LEU A 308 -2.87 -23.01 -25.58
C LEU A 308 -2.29 -21.94 -26.51
N THR A 309 -3.07 -20.91 -26.82
CA THR A 309 -2.64 -19.82 -27.70
C THR A 309 -1.43 -19.07 -27.13
N ARG A 310 -1.47 -18.72 -25.83
CA ARG A 310 -0.37 -18.02 -25.15
C ARG A 310 0.91 -18.86 -25.05
N HIS A 311 0.79 -20.19 -25.04
CA HIS A 311 1.91 -21.12 -24.97
C HIS A 311 2.34 -21.69 -26.34
N GLY A 312 1.82 -21.14 -27.45
CA GLY A 312 2.23 -21.52 -28.80
C GLY A 312 1.65 -22.83 -29.31
N HIS A 313 0.58 -23.34 -28.69
CA HIS A 313 -0.16 -24.51 -29.14
C HIS A 313 -1.41 -24.09 -29.93
N GLU A 314 -1.64 -24.71 -31.08
CA GLU A 314 -2.88 -24.51 -31.82
C GLU A 314 -4.08 -25.07 -31.02
N PRO A 315 -5.13 -24.28 -30.76
CA PRO A 315 -6.27 -24.69 -29.94
C PRO A 315 -7.26 -25.56 -30.73
N THR A 316 -6.82 -26.74 -31.17
CA THR A 316 -7.68 -27.71 -31.86
C THR A 316 -8.75 -28.26 -30.93
N GLN A 317 -9.90 -28.66 -31.47
CA GLN A 317 -11.00 -29.24 -30.68
C GLN A 317 -10.54 -30.42 -29.82
N ALA A 318 -9.67 -31.28 -30.35
CA ALA A 318 -9.13 -32.44 -29.64
C ALA A 318 -8.27 -32.02 -28.43
N ARG A 319 -7.36 -31.06 -28.59
CA ARG A 319 -6.53 -30.54 -27.50
C ARG A 319 -7.36 -29.85 -26.44
N VAL A 320 -8.31 -29.01 -26.87
CA VAL A 320 -9.20 -28.29 -25.96
C VAL A 320 -10.01 -29.27 -25.11
N GLN A 321 -10.58 -30.30 -25.73
CA GLN A 321 -11.35 -31.33 -25.01
C GLN A 321 -10.49 -32.15 -24.06
N ALA A 322 -9.29 -32.58 -24.49
CA ALA A 322 -8.39 -33.37 -23.65
C ALA A 322 -7.97 -32.62 -22.38
N VAL A 323 -7.51 -31.37 -22.53
CA VAL A 323 -7.10 -30.54 -21.40
C VAL A 323 -8.29 -30.15 -20.51
N LEU A 324 -9.45 -29.83 -21.11
CA LEU A 324 -10.64 -29.47 -20.33
C LEU A 324 -11.17 -30.68 -19.53
N ALA A 325 -11.16 -31.89 -20.10
CA ALA A 325 -11.55 -33.09 -19.38
C ALA A 325 -10.63 -33.34 -18.17
N ALA A 326 -9.32 -33.26 -18.37
CA ALA A 326 -8.34 -33.36 -17.28
C ALA A 326 -8.56 -32.29 -16.20
N ALA A 327 -8.85 -31.05 -16.61
CA ALA A 327 -9.11 -29.96 -15.69
C ALA A 327 -10.35 -30.24 -14.83
N LYS A 328 -11.42 -30.80 -15.42
CA LYS A 328 -12.67 -31.14 -14.72
C LYS A 328 -12.54 -32.28 -13.72
N GLU A 329 -11.58 -33.18 -13.93
CA GLU A 329 -11.28 -34.28 -13.01
C GLU A 329 -10.26 -33.90 -11.94
N SER A 330 -9.55 -32.78 -12.11
CA SER A 330 -8.59 -32.29 -11.13
C SER A 330 -9.27 -31.64 -9.92
N ASP A 331 -8.57 -31.62 -8.80
CA ASP A 331 -8.90 -30.87 -7.59
C ASP A 331 -8.09 -29.56 -7.46
N LYS A 332 -7.16 -29.31 -8.40
CA LYS A 332 -6.24 -28.17 -8.41
C LYS A 332 -6.12 -27.54 -9.79
N VAL A 333 -5.49 -26.36 -9.84
CA VAL A 333 -5.02 -25.80 -11.11
C VAL A 333 -3.96 -26.73 -11.70
N LEU A 334 -4.11 -27.05 -12.99
CA LEU A 334 -3.15 -27.87 -13.72
C LEU A 334 -1.87 -27.07 -13.91
N SER A 335 -0.74 -27.67 -13.56
CA SER A 335 0.57 -27.13 -13.88
C SER A 335 0.82 -27.14 -15.38
N ARG A 336 1.74 -26.29 -15.83
CA ARG A 336 2.18 -26.27 -17.22
C ARG A 336 2.64 -27.66 -17.70
N GLU A 337 3.40 -28.37 -16.89
CA GLU A 337 3.89 -29.71 -17.24
C GLU A 337 2.74 -30.72 -17.38
N GLU A 338 1.74 -30.67 -16.50
CA GLU A 338 0.53 -31.51 -16.61
C GLU A 338 -0.21 -31.21 -17.92
N ILE A 339 -0.45 -29.94 -18.24
CA ILE A 339 -1.12 -29.55 -19.50
C ILE A 339 -0.30 -30.02 -20.71
N GLU A 340 1.01 -29.75 -20.74
CA GLU A 340 1.89 -30.18 -21.83
C GLU A 340 1.91 -31.71 -21.99
N ASN A 341 1.83 -32.47 -20.90
CA ASN A 341 1.74 -33.93 -20.95
C ASN A 341 0.43 -34.40 -21.60
N TYR A 342 -0.71 -33.74 -21.35
CA TYR A 342 -1.98 -34.07 -22.02
C TYR A 342 -1.97 -33.73 -23.52
N LEU A 343 -1.07 -32.83 -23.96
CA LEU A 343 -0.92 -32.47 -25.38
C LEU A 343 0.00 -33.44 -26.13
N ARG A 344 0.79 -34.28 -25.44
CA ARG A 344 1.68 -35.24 -26.10
C ARG A 344 0.87 -36.31 -26.83
N GLY A 345 0.86 -36.24 -28.17
CA GLY A 345 0.16 -37.19 -29.04
C GLY A 345 -1.12 -36.65 -29.69
N LEU A 346 -1.43 -35.37 -29.51
CA LEU A 346 -2.57 -34.65 -30.13
C LEU A 346 -2.06 -33.48 -30.98
#